data_AF-A0A5T0UKM7-F1
#
_entry.id   AF-A0A5T0UKM7-F1
#
_cell.length_a   1.000
_cell.length_b   1.000
_cell.length_c   1.000
_cell.angle_alpha   90.00
_cell.angle_beta   90.00
_cell.angle_gamma   90.00
#
_symmetry.space_group_name_H-M   'P 1'
#
loop_
_entity.id
_entity.type
_entity.pdbx_description
1 polymer ?
#
loop_
_entity_poly.entity_id
_entity_poly.type
_entity_poly.pdbx_seq_one_letter_code
_entity_poly.pdbx_strand_id
1 'polypeptide(L)'
;YLKGMFYLQYEAYTGKEISLADHSKSSVTDANVLIELVVDFMFEWHVPFAKGYELLPKEEQYFIYQCCRHRVCLVCGKRADIHHVDTVGMGSDREHTDHTNKRVLPLCRIHHGDYHTLGPEKFSNLYHVPATGIKLDKETLKKLKIKGDY
;
A
#
# COMPACT_ATOMS: atom_id res chain seq x y z
N TYR A 1 19.22 17.42 -6.47
CA TYR A 1 19.54 16.07 -6.96
C TYR A 1 18.28 15.20 -7.07
N LEU A 2 17.64 14.78 -5.98
CA LEU A 2 16.43 13.90 -6.04
C LEU A 2 15.25 14.49 -6.83
N LYS A 3 14.94 15.78 -6.66
CA LYS A 3 13.88 16.46 -7.45
C LYS A 3 14.07 16.27 -8.96
N GLY A 4 15.27 16.53 -9.47
CA GLY A 4 15.57 16.40 -10.90
C GLY A 4 15.44 14.96 -11.39
N MET A 5 15.88 14.00 -10.57
CA MET A 5 15.73 12.57 -10.88
C MET A 5 14.25 12.18 -11.03
N PHE A 6 13.39 12.57 -10.10
CA PHE A 6 11.94 12.27 -10.20
C PHE A 6 11.28 12.97 -11.39
N TYR A 7 11.70 14.19 -11.73
CA TYR A 7 11.16 14.91 -12.89
C TYR A 7 11.57 14.22 -14.20
N LEU A 8 12.81 13.74 -14.30
CA LEU A 8 13.28 12.95 -15.45
C LEU A 8 12.56 11.60 -15.55
N GLN A 9 12.32 10.92 -14.42
CA GLN A 9 11.52 9.69 -14.40
C GLN A 9 10.08 9.94 -14.87
N TYR A 10 9.46 11.03 -14.40
CA TYR A 10 8.13 11.43 -14.82
C TYR A 10 8.07 11.69 -16.33
N GLU A 11 9.05 12.42 -16.87
CA GLU A 11 9.14 12.70 -18.30
C GLU A 11 9.33 11.42 -19.11
N ALA A 12 10.23 10.53 -18.67
CA ALA A 12 10.44 9.24 -19.32
C ALA A 12 9.18 8.36 -19.31
N TYR A 13 8.40 8.41 -18.24
CA TYR A 13 7.18 7.60 -18.08
C TYR A 13 5.98 8.16 -18.85
N THR A 14 5.83 9.49 -18.90
CA THR A 14 4.62 10.16 -19.42
C THR A 14 4.83 10.84 -20.77
N GLY A 15 6.07 11.07 -21.17
CA GLY A 15 6.44 11.91 -22.33
C GLY A 15 6.18 13.41 -22.11
N LYS A 16 5.97 13.87 -20.86
CA LYS A 16 5.65 15.26 -20.53
C LYS A 16 6.63 15.83 -19.52
N GLU A 17 6.90 17.12 -19.62
CA GLU A 17 7.55 17.86 -18.54
C GLU A 17 6.55 18.17 -17.40
N ILE A 18 7.05 18.28 -16.17
CA ILE A 18 6.26 18.63 -14.99
C ILE A 18 6.82 19.86 -14.27
N SER A 19 5.92 20.69 -13.73
CA SER A 19 6.26 21.77 -12.83
C SER A 19 5.27 21.81 -11.67
N LEU A 20 5.77 22.11 -10.47
CA LEU A 20 4.96 22.27 -9.26
C LEU A 20 4.87 23.74 -8.81
N ALA A 21 5.22 24.67 -9.69
CA ALA A 21 5.07 26.10 -9.43
C ALA A 21 3.59 26.53 -9.53
N ASP A 22 3.23 27.59 -8.79
CA ASP A 22 1.84 28.08 -8.64
C ASP A 22 1.10 28.37 -9.96
N HIS A 23 1.82 28.67 -11.03
CA HIS A 23 1.26 28.97 -12.36
C HIS A 23 1.62 27.92 -13.43
N SER A 24 1.97 26.71 -13.01
CA SER A 24 2.24 25.62 -13.94
C SER A 24 0.99 25.18 -14.70
N LYS A 25 1.19 24.55 -15.87
CA LYS A 25 0.13 23.87 -16.62
C LYS A 25 -0.09 22.43 -16.16
N SER A 26 0.70 21.95 -15.19
CA SER A 26 0.61 20.59 -14.68
C SER A 26 -0.69 20.41 -13.92
N SER A 27 -1.39 19.34 -14.23
CA SER A 27 -2.65 18.98 -13.59
C SER A 27 -2.42 18.28 -12.25
N VAL A 28 -3.47 18.16 -11.45
CA VAL A 28 -3.46 17.32 -10.24
C VAL A 28 -3.13 15.87 -10.58
N THR A 29 -3.55 15.37 -11.75
CA THR A 29 -3.22 14.02 -12.22
C THR A 29 -1.72 13.87 -12.45
N ASP A 30 -1.07 14.87 -13.06
CA ASP A 30 0.38 14.85 -13.28
C ASP A 30 1.14 14.82 -11.94
N ALA A 31 0.67 15.62 -10.96
CA ALA A 31 1.24 15.60 -9.62
C ALA A 31 1.08 14.25 -8.91
N ASN A 32 -0.05 13.56 -9.09
CA ASN A 32 -0.27 12.23 -8.50
C ASN A 32 0.69 11.18 -9.07
N VAL A 33 0.94 11.18 -10.39
CA VAL A 33 1.93 10.28 -11.00
C VAL A 33 3.32 10.54 -10.43
N LEU A 34 3.70 11.80 -10.24
CA LEU A 34 4.96 12.13 -9.59
C LEU A 34 5.03 11.62 -8.14
N ILE A 35 3.93 11.71 -7.39
CA ILE A 35 3.83 11.16 -6.03
C ILE A 35 4.01 9.63 -6.04
N GLU A 36 3.40 8.92 -6.99
CA GLU A 36 3.57 7.46 -7.13
C GLU A 36 5.03 7.07 -7.37
N LEU A 37 5.75 7.79 -8.23
CA LEU A 37 7.20 7.58 -8.46
C LEU A 37 8.02 7.79 -7.19
N VAL A 38 7.69 8.81 -6.39
CA VAL A 38 8.33 9.06 -5.11
C VAL A 38 8.02 7.93 -4.11
N VAL A 39 6.77 7.49 -4.04
CA VAL A 39 6.34 6.40 -3.17
C VAL A 39 7.07 5.10 -3.52
N ASP A 40 7.15 4.76 -4.81
CA ASP A 40 7.92 3.60 -5.28
C ASP A 40 9.38 3.67 -4.86
N PHE A 41 10.02 4.83 -5.04
CA PHE A 41 11.39 5.04 -4.58
C PHE A 41 11.53 4.84 -3.07
N MET A 42 10.59 5.35 -2.27
CA MET A 42 10.64 5.19 -0.82
C MET A 42 10.56 3.72 -0.41
N PHE A 43 9.69 2.94 -1.05
CA PHE A 43 9.56 1.51 -0.78
C PHE A 43 10.78 0.70 -1.23
N GLU A 44 11.30 0.97 -2.43
CA GLU A 44 12.46 0.25 -2.98
C GLU A 44 13.71 0.48 -2.12
N TRP A 45 13.95 1.73 -1.73
CA TRP A 45 15.14 2.13 -0.97
C TRP A 45 14.93 2.16 0.54
N HIS A 46 13.80 1.66 1.03
CA HIS A 46 13.45 1.58 2.45
C HIS A 46 13.59 2.94 3.17
N VAL A 47 13.22 4.02 2.48
CA VAL A 47 13.24 5.38 3.05
C VAL A 47 12.13 5.46 4.10
N PRO A 48 12.46 5.79 5.36
CA PRO A 48 11.45 5.86 6.43
C PRO A 48 10.47 7.00 6.18
N PHE A 49 9.18 6.73 6.42
CA PHE A 49 8.13 7.74 6.40
C PHE A 49 8.19 8.56 7.70
N ALA A 50 8.30 9.90 7.60
CA ALA A 50 8.46 10.78 8.76
C ALA A 50 7.25 10.76 9.73
N LYS A 51 6.05 10.53 9.19
CA LYS A 51 4.85 10.09 9.89
C LYS A 51 4.17 9.09 8.96
N GLY A 52 3.77 7.93 9.49
CA GLY A 52 3.24 6.81 8.69
C GLY A 52 2.18 7.29 7.71
N TYR A 53 1.22 8.09 8.19
CA TYR A 53 0.16 8.68 7.38
C TYR A 53 -0.51 9.83 8.10
N GLU A 54 -0.36 11.06 7.61
CA GLU A 54 -1.38 12.10 7.84
C GLU A 54 -2.29 12.28 6.61
N LEU A 55 -1.85 11.83 5.43
CA LEU A 55 -2.64 11.83 4.21
C LEU A 55 -2.24 10.60 3.39
N LEU A 56 -3.15 9.65 3.22
CA LEU A 56 -2.99 8.62 2.19
C LEU A 56 -2.87 9.32 0.83
N PRO A 57 -1.98 8.87 -0.07
CA PRO A 57 -2.06 9.28 -1.46
C PRO A 57 -3.49 9.07 -1.95
N LYS A 58 -3.95 9.90 -2.89
CA LYS A 58 -5.31 9.79 -3.45
C LYS A 58 -5.63 8.35 -3.85
N GLU A 59 -4.63 7.63 -4.38
CA GLU A 59 -4.73 6.20 -4.68
C GLU A 59 -4.33 5.35 -3.48
N GLU A 60 -5.16 5.39 -2.44
CA GLU A 60 -5.06 4.62 -1.21
C GLU A 60 -4.77 3.13 -1.47
N GLN A 61 -5.47 2.54 -2.45
CA GLN A 61 -5.29 1.13 -2.82
C GLN A 61 -3.89 0.83 -3.34
N TYR A 62 -3.30 1.73 -4.14
CA TYR A 62 -1.96 1.57 -4.68
C TYR A 62 -0.91 1.59 -3.57
N PHE A 63 -1.06 2.48 -2.59
CA PHE A 63 -0.14 2.47 -1.46
C PHE A 63 -0.27 1.19 -0.62
N ILE A 64 -1.50 0.73 -0.32
CA ILE A 64 -1.69 -0.54 0.41
C ILE A 64 -1.03 -1.69 -0.38
N TYR A 65 -1.15 -1.69 -1.70
CA TYR A 65 -0.49 -2.64 -2.58
C TYR A 65 1.03 -2.61 -2.42
N GLN A 66 1.64 -1.43 -2.40
CA GLN A 66 3.09 -1.30 -2.17
C GLN A 66 3.49 -1.75 -0.77
N CYS A 67 2.71 -1.41 0.26
CA CYS A 67 2.93 -1.94 1.61
C CYS A 67 2.87 -3.47 1.66
N CYS A 68 1.93 -4.09 0.95
CA CYS A 68 1.85 -5.56 0.83
C CYS A 68 3.12 -6.12 0.18
N ARG A 69 3.49 -5.59 -0.99
CA ARG A 69 4.67 -6.03 -1.77
C ARG A 69 5.98 -5.93 -1.00
N HIS A 70 6.16 -4.84 -0.26
CA HIS A 70 7.38 -4.55 0.49
C HIS A 70 7.31 -5.05 1.95
N ARG A 71 6.22 -5.70 2.36
CA ARG A 71 6.01 -6.19 3.74
C ARG A 71 6.18 -5.07 4.77
N VAL A 72 5.59 -3.92 4.50
CA VAL A 72 5.62 -2.70 5.33
C VAL A 72 4.26 -2.48 5.96
N CYS A 73 4.22 -2.17 7.25
CA CYS A 73 2.99 -1.99 8.00
C CYS A 73 2.33 -0.67 7.61
N LEU A 74 1.05 -0.76 7.23
CA LEU A 74 0.23 0.37 6.82
C LEU A 74 0.15 1.46 7.90
N VAL A 75 0.26 1.13 9.18
CA VAL A 75 0.13 2.13 10.26
C VAL A 75 1.48 2.78 10.62
N CYS A 76 2.56 2.00 10.67
CA CYS A 76 3.81 2.45 11.32
C CYS A 76 5.08 2.22 10.50
N GLY A 77 5.00 1.69 9.29
CA GLY A 77 6.15 1.45 8.43
C GLY A 77 7.07 0.28 8.86
N LYS A 78 6.82 -0.38 10.01
CA LYS A 78 7.59 -1.56 10.45
C LYS A 78 7.26 -2.79 9.61
N ARG A 79 8.08 -3.84 9.68
CA ARG A 79 7.83 -5.11 8.99
C ARG A 79 6.44 -5.70 9.30
N ALA A 80 5.72 -6.11 8.26
CA ALA A 80 4.34 -6.55 8.30
C ALA A 80 4.12 -8.01 7.91
N ASP A 81 3.10 -8.61 8.51
CA ASP A 81 2.41 -9.78 8.01
C ASP A 81 1.28 -9.35 7.05
N ILE A 82 0.79 -10.29 6.23
CA ILE A 82 -0.40 -10.08 5.41
C ILE A 82 -1.62 -10.59 6.20
N HIS A 83 -2.32 -9.65 6.81
CA HIS A 83 -3.57 -9.89 7.53
C HIS A 83 -4.70 -10.13 6.53
N HIS A 84 -5.49 -11.19 6.74
CA HIS A 84 -6.69 -11.45 5.95
C HIS A 84 -7.88 -10.79 6.64
N VAL A 85 -8.50 -9.83 5.94
CA VAL A 85 -9.66 -9.07 6.45
C VAL A 85 -10.91 -9.93 6.42
N ASP A 86 -11.11 -10.66 5.32
CA ASP A 86 -12.21 -11.58 5.20
C ASP A 86 -11.91 -12.83 6.03
N THR A 87 -12.81 -13.18 6.95
CA THR A 87 -12.70 -14.42 7.73
C THR A 87 -12.59 -15.61 6.79
N VAL A 88 -11.40 -16.21 6.74
CA VAL A 88 -11.22 -17.59 6.30
C VAL A 88 -11.82 -18.41 7.43
N GLY A 89 -13.09 -18.82 7.28
CA GLY A 89 -13.88 -19.41 8.36
C GLY A 89 -13.13 -20.54 9.09
N MET A 90 -13.40 -20.72 10.39
CA MET A 90 -12.86 -21.84 11.17
C MET A 90 -13.17 -23.16 10.43
N GLY A 91 -12.15 -23.78 9.84
CA GLY A 91 -12.27 -25.01 9.04
C GLY A 91 -11.95 -24.88 7.56
N SER A 92 -11.73 -23.68 7.03
CA SER A 92 -11.22 -23.49 5.68
C SER A 92 -9.73 -23.77 5.65
N ASP A 93 -9.33 -24.79 4.89
CA ASP A 93 -7.93 -25.07 4.65
C ASP A 93 -7.31 -23.90 3.90
N ARG A 94 -6.35 -23.23 4.55
CA ARG A 94 -5.68 -22.06 3.99
C ARG A 94 -4.88 -22.43 2.75
N GLU A 95 -4.49 -23.70 2.59
CA GLU A 95 -3.79 -24.21 1.42
C GLU A 95 -4.71 -24.41 0.21
N HIS A 96 -6.02 -24.59 0.41
CA HIS A 96 -7.01 -24.78 -0.67
C HIS A 96 -7.94 -23.59 -0.88
N THR A 97 -7.56 -22.42 -0.37
CA THR A 97 -8.35 -21.19 -0.50
C THR A 97 -7.86 -20.38 -1.69
N ASP A 98 -8.77 -19.97 -2.58
CA ASP A 98 -8.50 -18.93 -3.57
C ASP A 98 -8.43 -17.55 -2.87
N HIS A 99 -7.21 -17.04 -2.71
CA HIS A 99 -6.95 -15.76 -2.05
C HIS A 99 -7.11 -14.55 -2.97
N THR A 100 -7.27 -14.72 -4.29
CA THR A 100 -7.50 -13.58 -5.21
C THR A 100 -8.83 -12.88 -4.91
N ASN A 101 -9.77 -13.61 -4.31
CA ASN A 101 -11.06 -13.10 -3.89
C ASN A 101 -11.11 -12.59 -2.45
N LYS A 102 -10.00 -12.67 -1.71
CA LYS A 102 -9.89 -12.26 -0.31
C LYS A 102 -9.17 -10.93 -0.19
N ARG A 103 -9.66 -10.08 0.71
CA ARG A 103 -9.06 -8.79 1.02
C ARG A 103 -7.99 -8.97 2.09
N VAL A 104 -6.90 -8.24 1.91
CA VAL A 104 -5.75 -8.27 2.81
C VAL A 104 -5.30 -6.87 3.20
N LEU A 105 -4.63 -6.79 4.36
CA LEU A 105 -3.95 -5.61 4.86
C LEU A 105 -2.54 -5.95 5.36
N PRO A 106 -1.53 -5.11 5.10
CA PRO A 106 -0.19 -5.32 5.60
C PRO A 106 -0.05 -4.69 7.00
N LEU A 107 -0.06 -5.52 8.05
CA LEU A 107 0.00 -5.08 9.44
C LEU A 107 1.16 -5.75 10.19
N CYS A 108 1.92 -4.98 10.98
CA CYS A 108 2.88 -5.57 11.92
C CYS A 108 2.13 -6.26 13.07
N ARG A 109 2.82 -7.13 13.82
CA ARG A 109 2.19 -7.95 14.89
C ARG A 109 1.33 -7.15 15.87
N ILE A 110 1.77 -5.95 16.25
CA ILE A 110 1.06 -5.06 17.17
C ILE A 110 -0.28 -4.62 16.54
N HIS A 111 -0.22 -3.93 15.40
CA HIS A 111 -1.43 -3.44 14.73
C HIS A 111 -2.33 -4.57 14.20
N HIS A 112 -1.77 -5.73 13.90
CA HIS A 112 -2.54 -6.92 13.53
C HIS A 112 -3.37 -7.41 14.73
N GLY A 113 -2.78 -7.45 15.94
CA GLY A 113 -3.51 -7.73 17.18
C GLY A 113 -4.57 -6.67 17.50
N ASP A 114 -4.24 -5.39 17.32
CA ASP A 114 -5.18 -4.29 17.51
C ASP A 114 -6.37 -4.41 16.56
N TYR A 115 -6.14 -4.75 15.30
CA TYR A 115 -7.21 -4.96 14.33
C TYR A 115 -8.20 -6.03 14.81
N HIS A 116 -7.68 -7.18 15.26
CA HIS A 116 -8.52 -8.25 15.81
C HIS A 116 -9.25 -7.85 17.10
N THR A 117 -8.63 -7.03 17.94
CA THR A 117 -9.17 -6.63 19.25
C THR A 117 -10.22 -5.52 19.13
N LEU A 118 -9.94 -4.51 18.31
CA LEU A 118 -10.78 -3.33 18.14
C LEU A 118 -11.92 -3.56 17.13
N GLY A 119 -11.68 -4.41 16.14
CA GLY A 119 -12.50 -4.53 14.95
C GLY A 119 -12.22 -3.42 13.92
N PRO A 120 -12.71 -3.59 12.68
CA PRO A 120 -12.30 -2.76 11.54
C PRO A 120 -12.61 -1.27 11.71
N GLU A 121 -13.82 -0.94 12.18
CA GLU A 121 -14.27 0.46 12.30
C GLU A 121 -13.43 1.25 13.31
N LYS A 122 -13.25 0.72 14.52
CA LYS A 122 -12.44 1.37 15.56
C LYS A 122 -10.97 1.46 15.17
N PHE A 123 -10.44 0.41 14.54
CA PHE A 123 -9.07 0.41 14.01
C PHE A 123 -8.87 1.53 12.97
N SER A 124 -9.82 1.64 12.03
CA SER A 124 -9.77 2.66 10.98
C SER A 124 -9.80 4.07 11.56
N ASN A 125 -10.70 4.31 12.51
CA ASN A 125 -10.84 5.62 13.14
C ASN A 125 -9.63 6.01 14.00
N LEU A 126 -9.04 5.05 14.72
CA LEU A 126 -7.89 5.29 15.60
C LEU A 126 -6.62 5.60 14.82
N TYR A 127 -6.37 4.87 13.74
CA TYR A 127 -5.11 4.95 12.98
C TYR A 127 -5.23 5.75 11.68
N HIS A 128 -6.43 6.24 11.34
CA HIS A 128 -6.70 6.99 10.11
C HIS A 128 -6.27 6.24 8.83
N VAL A 129 -6.48 4.92 8.82
CA VAL A 129 -6.20 4.04 7.67
C VAL A 129 -7.44 3.23 7.30
N PRO A 130 -7.60 2.81 6.04
CA PRO A 130 -8.69 1.93 5.63
C PRO A 130 -8.55 0.55 6.27
N ALA A 131 -9.62 0.09 6.91
CA ALA A 131 -9.67 -1.25 7.50
C ALA A 131 -10.29 -2.30 6.57
N THR A 132 -10.74 -1.92 5.37
CA THR A 132 -11.41 -2.80 4.41
C THR A 132 -10.44 -3.67 3.61
N GLY A 133 -9.18 -3.25 3.47
CA GLY A 133 -8.15 -3.97 2.72
C GLY A 133 -8.34 -3.97 1.20
N ILE A 134 -7.40 -4.61 0.51
CA ILE A 134 -7.38 -4.73 -0.95
C ILE A 134 -7.33 -6.19 -1.39
N LYS A 135 -7.79 -6.48 -2.60
CA LYS A 135 -7.53 -7.76 -3.27
C LYS A 135 -6.21 -7.66 -4.03
N LEU A 136 -5.46 -8.76 -4.06
CA LEU A 136 -4.20 -8.85 -4.80
C LEU A 136 -4.35 -9.83 -5.96
N ASP A 137 -3.67 -9.54 -7.07
CA ASP A 137 -3.59 -10.47 -8.19
C ASP A 137 -2.76 -11.71 -7.83
N LYS A 138 -2.98 -12.79 -8.59
CA LYS A 138 -2.32 -14.09 -8.43
C LYS A 138 -0.79 -14.00 -8.40
N GLU A 139 -0.19 -13.19 -9.27
CA GLU A 139 1.27 -13.09 -9.36
C GLU A 139 1.85 -12.38 -8.14
N THR A 140 1.18 -11.33 -7.65
CA THR A 140 1.54 -10.68 -6.39
C THR A 140 1.42 -11.63 -5.20
N LEU A 141 0.32 -12.38 -5.10
CA LEU A 141 0.11 -13.36 -4.02
C LEU A 141 1.21 -14.45 -4.00
N LYS A 142 1.60 -14.97 -5.18
CA LYS A 142 2.72 -15.92 -5.32
C LYS A 142 4.05 -15.33 -4.88
N LYS A 143 4.38 -14.10 -5.30
CA LYS A 143 5.60 -13.38 -4.88
C LYS A 143 5.63 -13.19 -3.37
N LEU A 144 4.47 -12.96 -2.76
CA LEU A 144 4.33 -12.85 -1.31
C LEU A 144 4.37 -14.21 -0.59
N LYS A 145 4.45 -15.34 -1.30
CA LYS A 145 4.46 -16.70 -0.75
C LYS A 145 3.23 -16.99 0.13
N ILE A 146 2.09 -16.42 -0.24
CA ILE A 146 0.80 -16.84 0.31
C ILE A 146 0.48 -18.20 -0.33
N LYS A 147 0.07 -19.18 0.48
CA LYS A 147 -0.33 -20.50 -0.03
C LYS A 147 -1.82 -20.49 -0.30
N GLY A 148 -2.25 -21.09 -1.41
CA GLY A 148 -3.64 -21.26 -1.79
C GLY A 148 -3.79 -21.82 -3.20
N ASP A 149 -5.00 -22.23 -3.55
CA ASP A 149 -5.35 -22.73 -4.88
C ASP A 149 -5.89 -21.58 -5.73
N TYR A 150 -5.00 -20.89 -6.45
CA TYR A 150 -5.36 -19.77 -7.33
C TYR A 150 -4.43 -19.61 -8.52
#